data_AF-A0A1F8DMD2-F1
#
_entry.id   AF-A0A1F8DMD2-F1
#
_cell.length_a   1.000
_cell.length_b   1.000
_cell.length_c   1.000
_cell.angle_alpha   90.00
_cell.angle_beta   90.00
_cell.angle_gamma   90.00
#
_symmetry.space_group_name_H-M   'P 1'
#
loop_
_entity.id
_entity.type
_entity.pdbx_description
1 polymer ?
#
loop_
_entity_poly.entity_id
_entity_poly.type
_entity_poly.pdbx_seq_one_letter_code
_entity_poly.pdbx_strand_id
1 'polypeptide(L)'
;MLPSQISQEAKSSIYQGRFSYWKASILSVLVVIAAFFTGYFADKSFFDFSGLNLKSSLVLLACSVIFLALFLLVTLFIEKKGLLAAIVVLSALAFFVVFLPAFNLIVALSGLVTIILFLSAVLAGRAELESSIKIRFFGIGRTVLSKVILSLALVAAVFFYSAFSDRDLDENNPLISRGLFEGTLSASSKILKPLMGDLDFSLSLREISTRLVADQIKNQPSLIGPVVSLAQKELTERSIAGFQQQFKSIFGISINPDAKLSVALYDGFLSKINGLKKESRNLLIGVFAFLLFLTVQALSPFIRLIATALAFILYELLMVFGFGALVFESQSKEKIVLP
;
A
#
# COMPACT_ATOMS: atom_id res chain seq x y z
N MET A 1 59.74 -27.68 22.92
CA MET A 1 58.71 -26.63 22.81
C MET A 1 58.96 -25.90 21.49
N LEU A 2 57.98 -25.84 20.55
CA LEU A 2 58.01 -25.20 19.20
C LEU A 2 57.59 -26.09 18.00
N PRO A 3 56.53 -26.90 18.09
CA PRO A 3 55.75 -27.18 16.86
C PRO A 3 54.24 -26.91 16.96
N SER A 4 53.70 -26.69 18.16
CA SER A 4 52.24 -26.56 18.36
C SER A 4 51.67 -25.16 18.08
N GLN A 5 52.49 -24.10 18.14
CA GLN A 5 52.02 -22.73 17.93
C GLN A 5 51.92 -22.35 16.45
N ILE A 6 52.80 -22.86 15.59
CA ILE A 6 52.78 -22.57 14.14
C ILE A 6 51.54 -23.20 13.47
N SER A 7 51.07 -24.35 13.97
CA SER A 7 49.87 -25.02 13.44
C SER A 7 48.55 -24.32 13.82
N GLN A 8 48.50 -23.51 14.88
CA GLN A 8 47.27 -22.81 15.28
C GLN A 8 47.13 -21.46 14.57
N GLU A 9 48.22 -20.73 14.34
CA GLU A 9 48.19 -19.50 13.54
C GLU A 9 47.96 -19.77 12.03
N ALA A 10 48.49 -20.89 11.51
CA ALA A 10 48.23 -21.29 10.12
C ALA A 10 46.79 -21.79 9.89
N LYS A 11 46.12 -22.37 10.91
CA LYS A 11 44.72 -22.82 10.80
C LYS A 11 43.69 -21.71 11.05
N SER A 12 44.02 -20.68 11.83
CA SER A 12 43.10 -19.57 12.11
C SER A 12 43.00 -18.55 10.96
N SER A 13 44.01 -18.48 10.09
CA SER A 13 44.09 -17.49 9.00
C SER A 13 43.41 -17.91 7.69
N ILE A 14 43.09 -19.20 7.50
CA ILE A 14 42.53 -19.71 6.22
C ILE A 14 40.99 -19.65 6.19
N TYR A 15 40.31 -19.58 7.35
CA TYR A 15 38.85 -19.65 7.45
C TYR A 15 38.16 -18.32 7.80
N GLN A 16 38.90 -17.25 8.10
CA GLN A 16 38.31 -15.93 8.28
C GLN A 16 38.22 -15.23 6.92
N GLY A 17 37.09 -15.39 6.23
CA GLY A 17 36.74 -14.52 5.11
C GLY A 17 36.85 -13.07 5.56
N ARG A 18 37.84 -12.33 5.06
CA ARG A 18 38.06 -10.94 5.45
C ARG A 18 36.81 -10.12 5.12
N PHE A 19 36.12 -9.63 6.15
CA PHE A 19 34.97 -8.76 5.99
C PHE A 19 35.35 -7.55 5.14
N SER A 20 34.71 -7.41 3.98
CA SER A 20 35.05 -6.38 3.01
C SER A 20 34.18 -5.14 3.22
N TYR A 21 34.72 -4.14 3.90
CA TYR A 21 34.00 -2.90 4.21
C TYR A 21 33.44 -2.19 2.98
N TRP A 22 34.15 -2.18 1.84
CA TRP A 22 33.68 -1.51 0.64
C TRP A 22 32.44 -2.20 0.04
N LYS A 23 32.40 -3.55 0.02
CA LYS A 23 31.25 -4.33 -0.44
C LYS A 23 30.02 -4.08 0.42
N ALA A 24 30.21 -4.08 1.74
CA ALA A 24 29.16 -3.75 2.70
C ALA A 24 28.65 -2.32 2.49
N SER A 25 29.54 -1.34 2.28
CA SER A 25 29.17 0.06 2.02
C SER A 25 28.35 0.22 0.75
N ILE A 26 28.68 -0.46 -0.35
CA ILE A 26 27.88 -0.39 -1.59
C ILE A 26 26.46 -0.90 -1.36
N LEU A 27 26.33 -2.07 -0.74
CA LEU A 27 25.02 -2.64 -0.45
C LEU A 27 24.21 -1.75 0.50
N SER A 28 24.89 -1.10 1.45
CA SER A 28 24.31 -0.13 2.38
C SER A 28 23.77 1.10 1.65
N VAL A 29 24.56 1.68 0.75
CA VAL A 29 24.12 2.85 -0.04
C VAL A 29 22.94 2.48 -0.93
N LEU A 30 22.98 1.31 -1.57
CA LEU A 30 21.89 0.84 -2.43
C LEU A 30 20.57 0.65 -1.66
N VAL A 31 20.59 0.04 -0.47
CA VAL A 31 19.36 -0.16 0.32
C VAL A 31 18.79 1.17 0.81
N VAL A 32 19.65 2.13 1.18
CA VAL A 32 19.23 3.46 1.64
C VAL A 32 18.62 4.26 0.50
N ILE A 33 19.23 4.23 -0.69
CA ILE A 33 18.68 4.85 -1.90
C ILE A 33 17.33 4.22 -2.26
N ALA A 34 17.22 2.89 -2.22
CA ALA A 34 15.97 2.19 -2.50
C ALA A 34 14.87 2.54 -1.47
N ALA A 35 15.24 2.69 -0.19
CA ALA A 35 14.32 3.13 0.87
C ALA A 35 13.80 4.56 0.61
N PHE A 36 14.70 5.48 0.23
CA PHE A 36 14.34 6.85 -0.15
C PHE A 36 13.37 6.87 -1.33
N PHE A 37 13.65 6.14 -2.42
CA PHE A 37 12.75 6.09 -3.57
C PHE A 37 11.40 5.45 -3.21
N THR A 38 11.39 4.45 -2.33
CA THR A 38 10.14 3.84 -1.85
C THR A 38 9.30 4.88 -1.09
N GLY A 39 9.91 5.67 -0.20
CA GLY A 39 9.24 6.79 0.48
C GLY A 39 8.75 7.86 -0.50
N TYR A 40 9.57 8.22 -1.48
CA TYR A 40 9.25 9.24 -2.50
C TYR A 40 8.02 8.88 -3.35
N PHE A 41 7.98 7.65 -3.86
CA PHE A 41 6.83 7.18 -4.64
C PHE A 41 5.62 6.86 -3.77
N ALA A 42 5.82 6.56 -2.48
CA ALA A 42 4.71 6.40 -1.54
C ALA A 42 4.00 7.74 -1.37
N ASP A 43 4.73 8.80 -1.00
CA ASP A 43 4.20 10.17 -0.85
C ASP A 43 3.43 10.62 -2.11
N LYS A 44 4.06 10.52 -3.29
CA LYS A 44 3.39 10.85 -4.57
C LYS A 44 2.13 10.03 -4.84
N SER A 45 2.18 8.71 -4.59
CA SER A 45 1.02 7.84 -4.84
C SER A 45 -0.14 8.13 -3.89
N PHE A 46 0.14 8.63 -2.67
CA PHE A 46 -0.90 9.02 -1.72
C PHE A 46 -1.57 10.34 -2.11
N PHE A 47 -0.82 11.33 -2.59
CA PHE A 47 -1.39 12.64 -2.95
C PHE A 47 -1.95 12.72 -4.38
N ASP A 48 -1.51 11.87 -5.31
CA ASP A 48 -2.10 11.75 -6.66
C ASP A 48 -3.30 10.78 -6.72
N PHE A 49 -3.99 10.54 -5.59
CA PHE A 49 -5.16 9.66 -5.54
C PHE A 49 -6.31 10.09 -6.47
N SER A 50 -6.27 11.29 -7.07
CA SER A 50 -7.27 11.83 -8.00
C SER A 50 -7.52 10.97 -9.25
N GLY A 51 -6.61 10.05 -9.58
CA GLY A 51 -6.87 8.93 -10.47
C GLY A 51 -5.97 7.77 -10.05
N LEU A 52 -6.44 6.53 -10.20
CA LEU A 52 -5.56 5.35 -10.19
C LEU A 52 -4.55 5.49 -11.33
N ASN A 53 -3.52 6.31 -11.15
CA ASN A 53 -2.45 6.46 -12.10
C ASN A 53 -1.62 5.18 -11.97
N LEU A 54 -2.08 4.13 -12.68
CA LEU A 54 -1.53 2.78 -12.64
C LEU A 54 -0.01 2.80 -12.77
N LYS A 55 0.53 3.77 -13.53
CA LYS A 55 1.98 4.00 -13.65
C LYS A 55 2.64 4.30 -12.31
N SER A 56 2.12 5.26 -11.52
CA SER A 56 2.71 5.64 -10.23
C SER A 56 2.63 4.48 -9.23
N SER A 57 1.46 3.82 -9.15
CA SER A 57 1.26 2.67 -8.25
C SER A 57 2.15 1.47 -8.62
N LEU A 58 2.36 1.20 -9.91
CA LEU A 58 3.27 0.14 -10.37
C LEU A 58 4.73 0.48 -10.07
N VAL A 59 5.14 1.75 -10.20
CA VAL A 59 6.49 2.20 -9.86
C VAL A 59 6.73 2.09 -8.35
N LEU A 60 5.77 2.48 -7.51
CA LEU A 60 5.84 2.26 -6.06
C LEU A 60 6.02 0.78 -5.71
N LEU A 61 5.25 -0.10 -6.34
CA LEU A 61 5.36 -1.54 -6.13
C LEU A 61 6.75 -2.05 -6.53
N ALA A 62 7.27 -1.63 -7.68
CA ALA A 62 8.61 -2.00 -8.13
C ALA A 62 9.71 -1.51 -7.17
N CYS A 63 9.68 -0.23 -6.76
CA CYS A 63 10.62 0.32 -5.79
C CYS A 63 10.55 -0.42 -4.44
N SER A 64 9.34 -0.72 -3.96
CA SER A 64 9.13 -1.47 -2.72
C SER A 64 9.73 -2.88 -2.80
N VAL A 65 9.51 -3.59 -3.91
CA VAL A 65 10.07 -4.93 -4.14
C VAL A 65 11.61 -4.89 -4.18
N ILE A 66 12.20 -3.90 -4.86
CA ILE A 66 13.66 -3.71 -4.91
C ILE A 66 14.21 -3.40 -3.51
N PHE A 67 13.56 -2.49 -2.78
CA PHE A 67 13.95 -2.16 -1.40
C PHE A 67 13.91 -3.40 -0.50
N LEU A 68 12.81 -4.17 -0.52
CA LEU A 68 12.67 -5.40 0.26
C LEU A 68 13.73 -6.43 -0.11
N ALA A 69 14.05 -6.58 -1.40
CA ALA A 69 15.09 -7.49 -1.86
C ALA A 69 16.47 -7.08 -1.34
N LEU A 70 16.84 -5.81 -1.49
CA LEU A 70 18.11 -5.28 -0.97
C LEU A 70 18.20 -5.34 0.55
N PHE A 71 17.09 -5.09 1.26
CA PHE A 71 17.01 -5.19 2.71
C PHE A 71 17.25 -6.62 3.19
N LEU A 72 16.71 -7.62 2.48
CA LEU A 72 17.02 -9.03 2.75
C LEU A 72 18.49 -9.33 2.50
N LEU A 73 19.08 -8.86 1.40
CA LEU A 73 20.51 -9.05 1.11
C LEU A 73 21.41 -8.44 2.19
N VAL A 74 21.12 -7.22 2.65
CA VAL A 74 21.83 -6.57 3.75
C VAL A 74 21.77 -7.43 5.02
N THR A 75 20.60 -8.01 5.29
CA THR A 75 20.38 -8.94 6.41
C THR A 75 21.15 -10.25 6.27
N LEU A 76 21.53 -10.68 5.06
CA LEU A 76 22.33 -11.88 4.83
C LEU A 76 23.84 -11.59 4.86
N PHE A 77 24.29 -10.55 4.16
CA PHE A 77 25.72 -10.28 3.92
C PHE A 77 26.45 -9.51 5.04
N ILE A 78 25.76 -8.65 5.79
CA ILE A 78 26.41 -7.81 6.81
C ILE A 78 26.42 -8.45 8.20
N GLU A 79 27.51 -9.12 8.56
CA GLU A 79 27.64 -9.85 9.83
C GLU A 79 27.72 -8.94 11.07
N LYS A 80 28.36 -7.77 10.95
CA LYS A 80 28.57 -6.87 12.10
C LYS A 80 27.26 -6.23 12.55
N LYS A 81 26.73 -6.69 13.70
CA LYS A 81 25.45 -6.25 14.30
C LYS A 81 25.31 -4.72 14.40
N GLY A 82 26.36 -4.01 14.82
CA GLY A 82 26.35 -2.55 14.92
C GLY A 82 26.26 -1.82 13.58
N LEU A 83 26.99 -2.28 12.56
CA LEU A 83 26.92 -1.70 11.20
C LEU A 83 25.54 -1.96 10.59
N LEU A 84 25.05 -3.19 10.74
CA LEU A 84 23.74 -3.61 10.27
C LEU A 84 22.61 -2.78 10.90
N ALA A 85 22.64 -2.58 12.22
CA ALA A 85 21.67 -1.73 12.91
C ALA A 85 21.72 -0.27 12.41
N ALA A 86 22.92 0.30 12.23
CA ALA A 86 23.07 1.65 11.72
C ALA A 86 22.49 1.81 10.30
N ILE A 87 22.71 0.83 9.43
CA ILE A 87 22.15 0.83 8.06
C ILE A 87 20.63 0.72 8.10
N VAL A 88 20.08 -0.11 8.98
CA VAL A 88 18.64 -0.27 9.14
C VAL A 88 17.98 1.04 9.60
N VAL A 89 18.59 1.71 10.59
CA VAL A 89 18.12 3.02 11.06
C VAL A 89 18.23 4.05 9.93
N LEU A 90 19.34 4.08 9.20
CA LEU A 90 19.54 5.01 8.09
C LEU A 90 18.54 4.78 6.95
N SER A 91 18.22 3.52 6.63
CA SER A 91 17.19 3.16 5.64
C SER A 91 15.79 3.59 6.10
N ALA A 92 15.46 3.39 7.38
CA ALA A 92 14.20 3.89 7.93
C ALA A 92 14.14 5.42 7.86
N LEU A 93 15.18 6.12 8.29
CA LEU A 93 15.24 7.59 8.18
C LEU A 93 15.12 8.06 6.72
N ALA A 94 15.83 7.43 5.78
CA ALA A 94 15.77 7.77 4.37
C ALA A 94 14.36 7.60 3.78
N PHE A 95 13.63 6.56 4.19
CA PHE A 95 12.22 6.40 3.85
C PHE A 95 11.36 7.56 4.41
N PHE A 96 11.62 7.98 5.66
CA PHE A 96 10.85 9.03 6.34
C PHE A 96 11.19 10.47 5.91
N VAL A 97 12.38 10.72 5.35
CA VAL A 97 12.82 12.07 4.94
C VAL A 97 11.82 12.76 4.00
N VAL A 98 11.18 12.01 3.11
CA VAL A 98 10.20 12.57 2.17
C VAL A 98 8.98 13.14 2.88
N PHE A 99 8.61 12.57 4.02
CA PHE A 99 7.40 12.94 4.73
C PHE A 99 7.60 14.06 5.77
N LEU A 100 8.80 14.64 5.86
CA LEU A 100 9.10 15.78 6.73
C LEU A 100 8.18 17.00 6.53
N PRO A 101 7.68 17.33 5.32
CA PRO A 101 6.72 18.44 5.16
C PRO A 101 5.40 18.23 5.90
N ALA A 102 5.01 16.97 6.13
CA ALA A 102 3.79 16.59 6.84
C ALA A 102 4.07 16.12 8.28
N PHE A 103 5.18 16.58 8.89
CA PHE A 103 5.62 16.10 10.20
C PHE A 103 4.64 16.48 11.31
N ASN A 104 4.14 15.47 12.01
CA ASN A 104 3.37 15.62 13.24
C ASN A 104 3.76 14.51 14.24
N LEU A 105 3.25 14.60 15.47
CA LEU A 105 3.58 13.64 16.54
C LEU A 105 3.21 12.20 16.15
N ILE A 106 2.12 12.01 15.42
CA ILE A 106 1.63 10.70 14.99
C ILE A 106 2.60 10.07 13.96
N VAL A 107 3.05 10.86 12.99
CA VAL A 107 4.06 10.48 11.98
C VAL A 107 5.42 10.23 12.64
N ALA A 108 5.81 11.02 13.63
CA ALA A 108 7.05 10.79 14.38
C ALA A 108 7.02 9.45 15.14
N LEU A 109 5.89 9.13 15.78
CA LEU A 109 5.68 7.86 16.48
C LEU A 109 5.68 6.68 15.50
N SER A 110 5.08 6.81 14.31
CA SER A 110 5.14 5.75 13.29
C SER A 110 6.56 5.54 12.76
N GLY A 111 7.37 6.60 12.68
CA GLY A 111 8.80 6.52 12.42
C GLY A 111 9.56 5.68 13.45
N LEU A 112 9.32 5.95 14.74
CA LEU A 112 9.92 5.18 15.83
C LEU A 112 9.52 3.70 15.78
N VAL A 113 8.22 3.42 15.60
CA VAL A 113 7.70 2.05 15.47
C VAL A 113 8.34 1.34 14.27
N THR A 114 8.56 2.06 13.17
CA THR A 114 9.21 1.50 11.97
C THR A 114 10.64 1.10 12.22
N ILE A 115 11.41 1.95 12.89
CA ILE A 115 12.78 1.61 13.29
C ILE A 115 12.79 0.35 14.16
N ILE A 116 11.89 0.27 15.14
CA ILE A 116 11.80 -0.89 16.04
C ILE A 116 11.46 -2.17 15.25
N LEU A 117 10.48 -2.11 14.33
CA LEU A 117 10.08 -3.26 13.53
C LEU A 117 11.16 -3.70 12.54
N PHE A 118 11.85 -2.75 11.91
CA PHE A 118 12.96 -3.06 11.02
C PHE A 118 14.14 -3.70 11.78
N LEU A 119 14.50 -3.15 12.95
CA LEU A 119 15.53 -3.75 13.80
C LEU A 119 15.11 -5.16 14.25
N SER A 120 13.86 -5.34 14.67
CA SER A 120 13.29 -6.65 15.03
C SER A 120 13.30 -7.64 13.86
N ALA A 121 13.10 -7.16 12.63
CA ALA A 121 13.18 -7.96 11.41
C ALA A 121 14.58 -8.54 11.20
N VAL A 122 15.57 -7.66 11.29
CA VAL A 122 16.96 -8.01 11.03
C VAL A 122 17.56 -8.86 12.15
N LEU A 123 17.26 -8.55 13.41
CA LEU A 123 17.70 -9.38 14.54
C LEU A 123 17.11 -10.79 14.47
N ALA A 124 15.83 -10.92 14.12
CA ALA A 124 15.20 -12.23 13.95
C ALA A 124 15.78 -13.00 12.75
N GLY A 125 16.00 -12.34 11.61
CA GLY A 125 16.64 -12.95 10.45
C GLY A 125 18.07 -13.43 10.74
N ARG A 126 18.84 -12.65 11.50
CA ARG A 126 20.18 -13.02 11.93
C ARG A 126 20.19 -14.17 12.94
N ALA A 127 19.27 -14.18 13.90
CA ALA A 127 19.14 -15.32 14.81
C ALA A 127 18.77 -16.61 14.06
N GLU A 128 17.93 -16.54 13.03
CA GLU A 128 17.59 -17.69 12.18
C GLU A 128 18.80 -18.17 11.35
N LEU A 129 19.60 -17.25 10.81
CA LEU A 129 20.86 -17.56 10.15
C LEU A 129 21.86 -18.25 11.08
N GLU A 130 22.15 -17.64 12.24
CA GLU A 130 23.12 -18.13 13.23
C GLU A 130 22.69 -19.50 13.81
N SER A 131 21.38 -19.78 13.86
CA SER A 131 20.86 -21.04 14.38
C SER A 131 20.72 -22.17 13.34
N SER A 132 20.91 -21.88 12.05
CA SER A 132 20.69 -22.84 10.97
C SER A 132 22.00 -23.41 10.41
N ILE A 133 22.08 -24.73 10.29
CA ILE A 133 23.25 -25.42 9.68
C ILE A 133 23.35 -25.13 8.17
N LYS A 134 22.22 -24.82 7.52
CA LYS A 134 22.15 -24.45 6.10
C LYS A 134 21.34 -23.16 5.97
N ILE A 135 21.77 -22.27 5.09
CA ILE A 135 21.03 -21.04 4.77
C ILE A 135 19.68 -21.41 4.13
N ARG A 136 18.60 -21.23 4.89
CA ARG A 136 17.22 -21.37 4.40
C ARG A 136 16.73 -20.03 3.87
N PHE A 137 17.19 -19.66 2.67
CA PHE A 137 16.97 -18.33 2.09
C PHE A 137 15.51 -17.86 2.15
N PHE A 138 14.57 -18.71 1.72
CA PHE A 138 13.13 -18.40 1.76
C PHE A 138 12.53 -18.37 3.18
N GLY A 139 13.11 -19.13 4.12
CA GLY A 139 12.72 -19.09 5.53
C GLY A 139 13.09 -17.74 6.15
N ILE A 140 14.33 -17.31 5.96
CA ILE A 140 14.82 -16.01 6.43
C ILE A 140 14.04 -14.88 5.75
N GLY A 141 13.79 -14.97 4.44
CA GLY A 141 12.93 -14.03 3.72
C GLY A 141 11.54 -13.90 4.33
N ARG A 142 10.94 -15.02 4.76
CA ARG A 142 9.64 -15.01 5.49
C ARG A 142 9.73 -14.28 6.82
N THR A 143 10.76 -14.54 7.61
CA THR A 143 10.93 -13.93 8.94
C THR A 143 11.23 -12.43 8.85
N VAL A 144 12.14 -12.04 7.96
CA VAL A 144 12.56 -10.63 7.80
C VAL A 144 11.47 -9.81 7.10
N LEU A 145 11.04 -10.23 5.91
CA LEU A 145 10.15 -9.41 5.09
C LEU A 145 8.74 -9.29 5.69
N SER A 146 8.26 -10.27 6.46
CA SER A 146 6.95 -10.15 7.13
C SER A 146 6.88 -8.96 8.09
N LYS A 147 7.95 -8.72 8.85
CA LYS A 147 8.06 -7.60 9.79
C LYS A 147 8.28 -6.26 9.08
N VAL A 148 9.09 -6.24 8.02
CA VAL A 148 9.31 -5.02 7.21
C VAL A 148 8.02 -4.61 6.49
N ILE A 149 7.32 -5.55 5.85
CA ILE A 149 6.04 -5.27 5.18
C ILE A 149 4.97 -4.84 6.19
N LEU A 150 4.89 -5.49 7.36
CA LEU A 150 3.99 -5.08 8.44
C LEU A 150 4.24 -3.62 8.84
N SER A 151 5.50 -3.24 8.97
CA SER A 151 5.89 -1.87 9.29
C SER A 151 5.47 -0.89 8.21
N LEU A 152 5.75 -1.20 6.94
CA LEU A 152 5.34 -0.35 5.82
C LEU A 152 3.82 -0.21 5.73
N ALA A 153 3.08 -1.29 5.98
CA ALA A 153 1.61 -1.28 6.03
C ALA A 153 1.08 -0.37 7.15
N LEU A 154 1.70 -0.43 8.34
CA LEU A 154 1.34 0.43 9.48
C LEU A 154 1.61 1.90 9.15
N VAL A 155 2.77 2.20 8.58
CA VAL A 155 3.13 3.57 8.17
C VAL A 155 2.15 4.10 7.13
N ALA A 156 1.84 3.31 6.11
CA ALA A 156 0.85 3.66 5.10
C ALA A 156 -0.52 4.01 5.71
N ALA A 157 -0.99 3.21 6.67
CA ALA A 157 -2.26 3.47 7.36
C ALA A 157 -2.21 4.72 8.25
N VAL A 158 -1.11 4.93 8.97
CA VAL A 158 -0.93 6.11 9.82
C VAL A 158 -0.85 7.39 8.98
N PHE A 159 -0.11 7.35 7.87
CA PHE A 159 -0.05 8.47 6.93
C PHE A 159 -1.40 8.77 6.32
N PHE A 160 -2.13 7.74 5.88
CA PHE A 160 -3.49 7.91 5.39
C PHE A 160 -4.37 8.59 6.43
N TYR A 161 -4.41 8.07 7.66
CA TYR A 161 -5.19 8.67 8.74
C TYR A 161 -4.80 10.14 8.96
N SER A 162 -3.51 10.43 9.07
CA SER A 162 -2.98 11.76 9.31
C SER A 162 -3.22 12.75 8.17
N ALA A 163 -3.26 12.28 6.92
CA ALA A 163 -3.48 13.13 5.75
C ALA A 163 -4.94 13.60 5.66
N PHE A 164 -5.89 12.75 6.09
CA PHE A 164 -7.33 12.98 5.93
C PHE A 164 -8.05 13.44 7.21
N SER A 165 -7.52 13.22 8.42
CA SER A 165 -8.25 13.53 9.68
C SER A 165 -8.56 15.01 9.87
N ASP A 166 -7.61 15.88 9.53
CA ASP A 166 -7.66 17.31 9.84
C ASP A 166 -8.08 18.20 8.66
N ARG A 167 -8.31 17.61 7.48
CA ARG A 167 -8.70 18.32 6.27
C ARG A 167 -10.12 17.93 5.87
N ASP A 168 -10.86 18.89 5.30
CA ASP A 168 -12.13 18.56 4.65
C ASP A 168 -11.86 17.77 3.37
N LEU A 169 -12.78 16.87 3.03
CA LEU A 169 -12.67 16.03 1.85
C LEU A 169 -13.26 16.77 0.67
N ASP A 170 -12.46 17.06 -0.34
CA ASP A 170 -12.92 17.69 -1.57
C ASP A 170 -12.44 16.90 -2.80
N GLU A 171 -12.66 17.45 -4.00
CA GLU A 171 -12.22 16.83 -5.25
C GLU A 171 -10.69 16.68 -5.33
N ASN A 172 -9.93 17.50 -4.60
CA ASN A 172 -8.47 17.51 -4.56
C ASN A 172 -7.89 16.67 -3.41
N ASN A 173 -8.70 16.36 -2.39
CA ASN A 173 -8.39 15.52 -1.25
C ASN A 173 -9.46 14.42 -1.05
N PRO A 174 -9.71 13.57 -2.07
CA PRO A 174 -10.79 12.62 -2.02
C PRO A 174 -10.42 11.39 -1.16
N LEU A 175 -11.29 11.00 -0.23
CA LEU A 175 -11.12 9.74 0.53
C LEU A 175 -11.17 8.51 -0.38
N ILE A 176 -11.98 8.58 -1.44
CA ILE A 176 -12.06 7.60 -2.53
C ILE A 176 -12.01 8.40 -3.82
N SER A 177 -11.10 8.07 -4.74
CA SER A 177 -11.01 8.78 -6.01
C SER A 177 -12.31 8.71 -6.81
N ARG A 178 -12.62 9.77 -7.57
CA ARG A 178 -13.80 9.75 -8.46
C ARG A 178 -13.75 8.54 -9.40
N GLY A 179 -12.58 8.22 -9.96
CA GLY A 179 -12.43 7.05 -10.83
C GLY A 179 -12.74 5.71 -10.13
N LEU A 180 -12.31 5.53 -8.88
CA LEU A 180 -12.65 4.35 -8.07
C LEU A 180 -14.14 4.31 -7.74
N PHE A 181 -14.72 5.46 -7.40
CA PHE A 181 -16.14 5.58 -7.10
C PHE A 181 -16.99 5.22 -8.33
N GLU A 182 -16.72 5.83 -9.49
CA GLU A 182 -17.42 5.57 -10.76
C GLU A 182 -17.22 4.13 -11.24
N GLY A 183 -15.99 3.60 -11.13
CA GLY A 183 -15.69 2.20 -11.45
C GLY A 183 -16.44 1.22 -10.56
N THR A 184 -16.54 1.50 -9.26
CA THR A 184 -17.33 0.69 -8.32
C THR A 184 -18.82 0.81 -8.64
N LEU A 185 -19.31 2.03 -8.87
CA LEU A 185 -20.72 2.32 -9.16
C LEU A 185 -21.19 1.61 -10.44
N SER A 186 -20.37 1.66 -11.49
CA SER A 186 -20.61 0.96 -12.76
C SER A 186 -20.48 -0.56 -12.66
N ALA A 187 -19.61 -1.09 -11.78
CA ALA A 187 -19.60 -2.52 -11.49
C ALA A 187 -20.87 -2.94 -10.75
N SER A 188 -21.35 -2.12 -9.80
CA SER A 188 -22.59 -2.37 -9.07
C SER A 188 -23.85 -2.22 -9.92
N SER A 189 -23.87 -1.41 -10.98
CA SER A 189 -25.03 -1.34 -11.88
C SER A 189 -25.34 -2.68 -12.55
N LYS A 190 -24.32 -3.48 -12.88
CA LYS A 190 -24.49 -4.84 -13.42
C LYS A 190 -25.11 -5.79 -12.39
N ILE A 191 -24.73 -5.65 -11.13
CA ILE A 191 -25.22 -6.49 -10.02
C ILE A 191 -26.65 -6.10 -9.66
N LEU A 192 -26.97 -4.81 -9.69
CA LEU A 192 -28.27 -4.24 -9.33
C LEU A 192 -29.29 -4.26 -10.48
N LYS A 193 -28.88 -4.65 -11.70
CA LYS A 193 -29.75 -4.77 -12.87
C LYS A 193 -31.07 -5.54 -12.62
N PRO A 194 -31.09 -6.65 -11.85
CA PRO A 194 -32.34 -7.37 -11.55
C PRO A 194 -33.29 -6.59 -10.62
N LEU A 195 -32.76 -5.68 -9.80
CA LEU A 195 -33.51 -4.90 -8.81
C LEU A 195 -33.96 -3.54 -9.34
N MET A 196 -33.12 -2.89 -10.15
CA MET A 196 -33.32 -1.48 -10.53
C MET A 196 -33.39 -1.25 -12.05
N GLY A 197 -33.32 -2.31 -12.87
CA GLY A 197 -33.31 -2.21 -14.33
C GLY A 197 -31.96 -1.74 -14.88
N ASP A 198 -31.92 -1.35 -16.15
CA ASP A 198 -30.69 -0.94 -16.86
C ASP A 198 -30.32 0.54 -16.55
N LEU A 199 -30.06 0.83 -15.27
CA LEU A 199 -29.62 2.16 -14.83
C LEU A 199 -28.14 2.36 -15.13
N ASP A 200 -27.86 3.27 -16.06
CA ASP A 200 -26.51 3.71 -16.41
C ASP A 200 -26.18 5.02 -15.69
N PHE A 201 -25.38 4.91 -14.61
CA PHE A 201 -24.95 6.06 -13.80
C PHE A 201 -24.01 7.03 -14.53
N SER A 202 -23.51 6.66 -15.72
CA SER A 202 -22.69 7.56 -16.54
C SER A 202 -23.52 8.61 -17.28
N LEU A 203 -24.84 8.41 -17.39
CA LEU A 203 -25.79 9.33 -18.00
C LEU A 203 -26.21 10.43 -17.02
N SER A 204 -26.75 11.52 -17.58
CA SER A 204 -27.37 12.56 -16.75
C SER A 204 -28.70 12.11 -16.17
N LEU A 205 -29.13 12.72 -15.07
CA LEU A 205 -30.44 12.45 -14.47
C LEU A 205 -31.57 12.72 -15.46
N ARG A 206 -31.43 13.75 -16.30
CA ARG A 206 -32.37 14.09 -17.38
C ARG A 206 -32.47 12.97 -18.41
N GLU A 207 -31.35 12.44 -18.88
CA GLU A 207 -31.32 11.33 -19.84
C GLU A 207 -31.94 10.06 -19.28
N ILE A 208 -31.61 9.71 -18.03
CA ILE A 208 -32.18 8.53 -17.34
C ILE A 208 -33.70 8.70 -17.20
N SER A 209 -34.16 9.86 -16.73
CA SER A 209 -35.58 10.15 -16.56
C SER A 209 -36.33 10.10 -17.90
N THR A 210 -35.73 10.65 -18.96
CA THR A 210 -36.32 10.65 -20.31
C THR A 210 -36.47 9.22 -20.83
N ARG A 211 -35.47 8.36 -20.63
CA ARG A 211 -35.51 6.94 -21.03
C ARG A 211 -36.57 6.16 -20.25
N LEU A 212 -36.63 6.34 -18.93
CA LEU A 212 -37.62 5.67 -18.08
C LEU A 212 -39.05 6.05 -18.45
N VAL A 213 -39.31 7.34 -18.67
CA VAL A 213 -40.64 7.82 -19.09
C VAL A 213 -40.97 7.34 -20.51
N ALA A 214 -40.00 7.34 -21.43
CA ALA A 214 -40.18 6.80 -22.79
C ALA A 214 -40.53 5.31 -22.78
N ASP A 215 -39.84 4.50 -21.97
CA ASP A 215 -40.12 3.07 -21.83
C ASP A 215 -41.47 2.80 -21.16
N GLN A 216 -41.87 3.59 -20.16
CA GLN A 216 -43.20 3.49 -19.55
C GLN A 216 -44.32 3.79 -20.54
N ILE A 217 -44.17 4.83 -21.38
CA ILE A 217 -45.15 5.19 -22.41
C ILE A 217 -45.19 4.13 -23.52
N LYS A 218 -44.03 3.61 -23.95
CA LYS A 218 -43.95 2.55 -24.99
C LYS A 218 -44.66 1.26 -24.56
N ASN A 219 -44.67 0.97 -23.26
CA ASN A 219 -45.35 -0.19 -22.69
C ASN A 219 -46.86 0.05 -22.40
N GLN A 220 -47.39 1.24 -22.71
CA GLN A 220 -48.82 1.57 -22.62
C GLN A 220 -49.39 1.95 -24.00
N PRO A 221 -50.02 1.02 -24.74
CA PRO A 221 -50.48 1.23 -26.11
C PRO A 221 -51.61 2.27 -26.29
N SER A 222 -52.16 2.83 -25.21
CA SER A 222 -53.26 3.80 -25.23
C SER A 222 -52.83 5.27 -25.43
N LEU A 223 -51.53 5.56 -25.51
CA LEU A 223 -50.98 6.93 -25.58
C LEU A 223 -50.13 7.10 -26.85
N ILE A 224 -50.75 7.26 -28.02
CA ILE A 224 -50.04 7.59 -29.26
C ILE A 224 -50.68 8.85 -29.87
N GLY A 225 -49.96 9.97 -29.82
CA GLY A 225 -50.38 11.26 -30.40
C GLY A 225 -49.52 12.46 -29.94
N PRO A 226 -49.66 13.65 -30.56
CA PRO A 226 -48.84 14.83 -30.24
C PRO A 226 -48.97 15.35 -28.80
N VAL A 227 -50.09 15.05 -28.12
CA VAL A 227 -50.34 15.33 -26.69
C VAL A 227 -49.36 14.56 -25.78
N VAL A 228 -48.86 13.42 -26.25
CA VAL A 228 -47.91 12.56 -25.52
C VAL A 228 -46.55 13.25 -25.37
N SER A 229 -46.14 14.10 -26.32
CA SER A 229 -44.83 14.77 -26.26
C SER A 229 -44.75 15.86 -25.18
N LEU A 230 -45.83 16.59 -24.95
CA LEU A 230 -45.94 17.59 -23.88
C LEU A 230 -46.11 16.91 -22.52
N ALA A 231 -46.96 15.87 -22.44
CA ALA A 231 -47.11 15.07 -21.23
C ALA A 231 -45.80 14.36 -20.84
N GLN A 232 -45.03 13.86 -21.82
CA GLN A 232 -43.73 13.23 -21.58
C GLN A 232 -42.72 14.24 -21.03
N LYS A 233 -42.67 15.45 -21.57
CA LYS A 233 -41.82 16.52 -21.02
C LYS A 233 -42.21 16.87 -19.58
N GLU A 234 -43.51 17.04 -19.32
CA GLU A 234 -44.00 17.39 -17.98
C GLU A 234 -43.75 16.26 -16.96
N LEU A 235 -43.98 15.00 -17.34
CA LEU A 235 -43.68 13.83 -16.50
C LEU A 235 -42.18 13.69 -16.23
N THR A 236 -41.34 13.98 -17.23
CA THR A 236 -39.88 13.97 -17.07
C THR A 236 -39.43 15.06 -16.11
N GLU A 237 -39.91 16.29 -16.25
CA GLU A 237 -39.57 17.40 -15.33
C GLU A 237 -40.09 17.13 -13.91
N ARG A 238 -41.29 16.56 -13.74
CA ARG A 238 -41.78 16.14 -12.41
C ARG A 238 -40.92 15.05 -11.79
N SER A 239 -40.47 14.08 -12.57
CA SER A 239 -39.56 13.02 -12.11
C SER A 239 -38.21 13.59 -11.68
N ILE A 240 -37.65 14.51 -12.47
CA ILE A 240 -36.39 15.21 -12.15
C ILE A 240 -36.55 16.02 -10.86
N ALA A 241 -37.62 16.82 -10.74
CA ALA A 241 -37.88 17.63 -9.55
C ALA A 241 -38.06 16.78 -8.28
N GLY A 242 -38.80 15.66 -8.40
CA GLY A 242 -38.96 14.70 -7.31
C GLY A 242 -37.63 14.10 -6.85
N PHE A 243 -36.78 13.70 -7.80
CA PHE A 243 -35.45 13.20 -7.50
C PHE A 243 -34.56 14.27 -6.87
N GLN A 244 -34.55 15.50 -7.40
CA GLN A 244 -33.79 16.60 -6.82
C GLN A 244 -34.21 16.91 -5.38
N GLN A 245 -35.51 16.84 -5.08
CA GLN A 245 -36.02 17.06 -3.73
C GLN A 245 -35.59 15.95 -2.77
N GLN A 246 -35.69 14.68 -3.19
CA GLN A 246 -35.21 13.54 -2.39
C GLN A 246 -33.69 13.56 -2.20
N PHE A 247 -32.94 13.93 -3.24
CA PHE A 247 -31.50 14.01 -3.14
C PHE A 247 -31.07 15.14 -2.18
N LYS A 248 -31.73 16.29 -2.28
CA LYS A 248 -31.51 17.41 -1.36
C LYS A 248 -31.86 17.05 0.08
N SER A 249 -32.91 16.25 0.32
CA SER A 249 -33.26 15.83 1.69
C SER A 249 -32.24 14.85 2.29
N ILE A 250 -31.65 13.96 1.48
CA ILE A 250 -30.68 12.97 1.94
C ILE A 250 -29.27 13.55 2.10
N PHE A 251 -28.81 14.31 1.09
CA PHE A 251 -27.43 14.77 0.95
C PHE A 251 -27.24 16.27 1.22
N GLY A 252 -28.32 17.04 1.37
CA GLY A 252 -28.27 18.48 1.66
C GLY A 252 -27.86 19.37 0.49
N ILE A 253 -27.58 18.80 -0.69
CA ILE A 253 -27.10 19.52 -1.87
C ILE A 253 -28.09 19.42 -3.03
N SER A 254 -28.13 20.46 -3.86
CA SER A 254 -28.91 20.48 -5.11
C SER A 254 -28.11 19.84 -6.24
N ILE A 255 -28.70 18.91 -6.98
CA ILE A 255 -28.08 18.33 -8.17
C ILE A 255 -28.39 19.17 -9.40
N ASN A 256 -27.37 19.38 -10.24
CA ASN A 256 -27.55 19.78 -11.63
C ASN A 256 -28.06 18.57 -12.46
N PRO A 257 -29.29 18.60 -13.00
CA PRO A 257 -29.89 17.46 -13.70
C PRO A 257 -29.22 17.12 -15.04
N ASP A 258 -28.41 18.03 -15.57
CA ASP A 258 -27.65 17.84 -16.81
C ASP A 258 -26.24 17.28 -16.54
N ALA A 259 -25.78 17.27 -15.28
CA ALA A 259 -24.54 16.63 -14.89
C ALA A 259 -24.72 15.10 -14.80
N LYS A 260 -23.61 14.36 -14.96
CA LYS A 260 -23.60 12.90 -14.81
C LYS A 260 -24.09 12.52 -13.41
N LEU A 261 -24.93 11.49 -13.33
CA LEU A 261 -25.45 11.02 -12.05
C LEU A 261 -24.33 10.51 -11.13
N SER A 262 -23.27 9.91 -11.70
CA SER A 262 -22.07 9.50 -10.97
C SER A 262 -21.37 10.65 -10.24
N VAL A 263 -21.28 11.81 -10.88
CA VAL A 263 -20.70 13.04 -10.33
C VAL A 263 -21.55 13.55 -9.18
N ALA A 264 -22.86 13.66 -9.39
CA ALA A 264 -23.79 14.10 -8.37
C ALA A 264 -23.78 13.19 -7.12
N LEU A 265 -23.74 11.87 -7.31
CA LEU A 265 -23.65 10.89 -6.21
C LEU A 265 -22.33 11.01 -5.44
N TYR A 266 -21.24 11.25 -6.15
CA TYR A 266 -19.93 11.45 -5.55
C TYR A 266 -19.88 12.73 -4.69
N ASP A 267 -20.40 13.84 -5.21
CA ASP A 267 -20.46 15.10 -4.48
C ASP A 267 -21.38 15.00 -3.25
N GLY A 268 -22.50 14.27 -3.39
CA GLY A 268 -23.40 13.93 -2.28
C GLY A 268 -22.71 13.10 -1.20
N PHE A 269 -21.92 12.10 -1.61
CA PHE A 269 -21.11 11.28 -0.70
C PHE A 269 -20.10 12.11 0.08
N LEU A 270 -19.33 12.98 -0.59
CA LEU A 270 -18.37 13.87 0.07
C LEU A 270 -19.08 14.85 1.04
N SER A 271 -20.17 15.48 0.60
CA SER A 271 -21.00 16.37 1.43
C SER A 271 -21.46 15.66 2.71
N LYS A 272 -21.92 14.41 2.59
CA LYS A 272 -22.40 13.65 3.76
C LYS A 272 -21.28 13.36 4.75
N ILE A 273 -20.08 13.03 4.27
CA ILE A 273 -18.93 12.76 5.16
C ILE A 273 -18.45 14.05 5.83
N ASN A 274 -18.35 15.15 5.08
CA ASN A 274 -17.94 16.44 5.64
C ASN A 274 -18.97 17.01 6.63
N GLY A 275 -20.26 16.71 6.44
CA GLY A 275 -21.33 17.07 7.37
C GLY A 275 -21.37 16.23 8.65
N LEU A 276 -20.52 15.20 8.79
CA LEU A 276 -20.42 14.43 10.03
C LEU A 276 -19.74 15.24 11.14
N LYS A 277 -20.11 14.96 12.39
CA LYS A 277 -19.33 15.45 13.55
C LYS A 277 -17.88 14.98 13.42
N LYS A 278 -16.93 15.82 13.87
CA LYS A 278 -15.48 15.56 13.79
C LYS A 278 -15.10 14.17 14.31
N GLU A 279 -15.68 13.73 15.41
CA GLU A 279 -15.44 12.41 16.00
C GLU A 279 -15.84 11.26 15.07
N SER A 280 -17.05 11.32 14.48
CA SER A 280 -17.56 10.31 13.56
C SER A 280 -16.77 10.29 12.25
N ARG A 281 -16.35 11.47 11.76
CA ARG A 281 -15.50 11.59 10.57
C ARG A 281 -14.14 10.94 10.81
N ASN A 282 -13.50 11.23 11.94
CA ASN A 282 -12.21 10.64 12.31
C ASN A 282 -12.31 9.12 12.49
N LEU A 283 -13.40 8.62 13.08
CA LEU A 283 -13.65 7.18 13.17
C LEU A 283 -13.75 6.54 11.79
N LEU A 284 -14.52 7.14 10.88
CA LEU A 284 -14.65 6.66 9.50
C LEU A 284 -13.29 6.63 8.80
N ILE A 285 -12.51 7.70 8.88
CA ILE A 285 -11.14 7.75 8.32
C ILE A 285 -10.25 6.68 8.94
N GLY A 286 -10.37 6.44 10.26
CA GLY A 286 -9.67 5.36 10.96
C GLY A 286 -10.04 3.97 10.43
N VAL A 287 -11.32 3.73 10.11
CA VAL A 287 -11.76 2.47 9.48
C VAL A 287 -11.13 2.31 8.10
N PHE A 288 -11.09 3.36 7.27
CA PHE A 288 -10.43 3.31 5.97
C PHE A 288 -8.92 3.10 6.08
N ALA A 289 -8.25 3.76 7.03
CA ALA A 289 -6.84 3.53 7.33
C ALA A 289 -6.58 2.06 7.73
N PHE A 290 -7.46 1.49 8.55
CA PHE A 290 -7.38 0.09 8.95
C PHE A 290 -7.64 -0.87 7.78
N LEU A 291 -8.59 -0.56 6.90
CA LEU A 291 -8.83 -1.32 5.66
C LEU A 291 -7.62 -1.27 4.73
N LEU A 292 -6.95 -0.12 4.64
CA LEU A 292 -5.70 0.02 3.89
C LEU A 292 -4.60 -0.87 4.47
N PHE A 293 -4.42 -0.85 5.79
CA PHE A 293 -3.51 -1.75 6.49
C PHE A 293 -3.80 -3.21 6.17
N LEU A 294 -5.06 -3.65 6.30
CA LEU A 294 -5.47 -5.01 5.99
C LEU A 294 -5.25 -5.36 4.51
N THR A 295 -5.45 -4.43 3.60
CA THR A 295 -5.24 -4.64 2.16
C THR A 295 -3.77 -4.90 1.85
N VAL A 296 -2.87 -4.06 2.36
CA VAL A 296 -1.42 -4.28 2.22
C VAL A 296 -1.03 -5.61 2.85
N GLN A 297 -1.63 -5.96 3.99
CA GLN A 297 -1.28 -7.18 4.70
C GLN A 297 -1.85 -8.46 4.08
N ALA A 298 -3.01 -8.38 3.41
CA ALA A 298 -3.53 -9.44 2.57
C ALA A 298 -2.63 -9.69 1.34
N LEU A 299 -2.02 -8.63 0.79
CA LEU A 299 -1.08 -8.71 -0.34
C LEU A 299 0.35 -9.11 0.09
N SER A 300 0.68 -9.02 1.39
CA SER A 300 2.01 -9.31 1.94
C SER A 300 2.61 -10.65 1.51
N PRO A 301 1.87 -11.78 1.45
CA PRO A 301 2.42 -13.05 0.98
C PRO A 301 2.93 -13.00 -0.47
N PHE A 302 2.21 -12.28 -1.35
CA PHE A 302 2.58 -12.13 -2.76
C PHE A 302 3.77 -11.19 -2.93
N ILE A 303 3.74 -10.03 -2.28
CA ILE A 303 4.85 -9.06 -2.29
C ILE A 303 6.14 -9.73 -1.78
N ARG A 304 6.03 -10.47 -0.69
CA ARG A 304 7.16 -11.22 -0.12
C ARG A 304 7.69 -12.26 -1.09
N LEU A 305 6.83 -13.02 -1.76
CA LEU A 305 7.26 -14.06 -2.71
C LEU A 305 8.11 -13.44 -3.82
N ILE A 306 7.62 -12.34 -4.41
CA ILE A 306 8.33 -11.62 -5.49
C ILE A 306 9.64 -11.04 -4.98
N ALA A 307 9.64 -10.35 -3.82
CA ALA A 307 10.83 -9.76 -3.24
C ALA A 307 11.89 -10.81 -2.85
N THR A 308 11.47 -11.96 -2.31
CA THR A 308 12.38 -13.05 -1.96
C THR A 308 12.96 -13.70 -3.22
N ALA A 309 12.16 -13.91 -4.26
CA ALA A 309 12.65 -14.43 -5.54
C ALA A 309 13.66 -13.48 -6.19
N LEU A 310 13.37 -12.17 -6.20
CA LEU A 310 14.29 -11.15 -6.70
C LEU A 310 15.59 -11.13 -5.87
N ALA A 311 15.48 -11.15 -4.55
CA ALA A 311 16.64 -11.21 -3.67
C ALA A 311 17.47 -12.46 -3.92
N PHE A 312 16.85 -13.60 -4.19
CA PHE A 312 17.54 -14.85 -4.49
C PHE A 312 18.34 -14.75 -5.80
N ILE A 313 17.75 -14.19 -6.86
CA ILE A 313 18.43 -13.94 -8.13
C ILE A 313 19.64 -13.01 -7.92
N LEU A 314 19.44 -11.90 -7.19
CA LEU A 314 20.52 -10.97 -6.88
C LEU A 314 21.61 -11.60 -6.00
N TYR A 315 21.22 -12.45 -5.05
CA TYR A 315 22.14 -13.21 -4.21
C TYR A 315 23.03 -14.14 -5.05
N GLU A 316 22.45 -14.96 -5.92
CA GLU A 316 23.21 -15.86 -6.80
C GLU A 316 24.16 -15.07 -7.71
N LEU A 317 23.68 -13.96 -8.28
CA LEU A 317 24.49 -13.08 -9.12
C LEU A 317 25.68 -12.50 -8.33
N LEU A 318 25.45 -12.00 -7.11
CA LEU A 318 26.51 -11.50 -6.23
C LEU A 318 27.52 -12.60 -5.87
N MET A 319 27.07 -13.84 -5.68
CA MET A 319 27.97 -14.98 -5.42
C MET A 319 28.83 -15.30 -6.65
N VAL A 320 28.25 -15.30 -7.86
CA VAL A 320 28.98 -15.54 -9.12
C VAL A 320 30.06 -14.49 -9.37
N PHE A 321 29.79 -13.22 -9.07
CA PHE A 321 30.77 -12.14 -9.18
C PHE A 321 31.81 -12.11 -8.04
N GLY A 322 31.80 -13.10 -7.13
CA GLY A 322 32.73 -13.17 -6.01
C GLY A 322 32.48 -12.08 -4.96
N PHE A 323 31.27 -11.50 -4.91
CA PHE A 323 30.90 -10.53 -3.89
C PHE A 323 30.79 -11.19 -2.52
N GLY A 324 30.26 -12.42 -2.45
CA GLY A 324 30.20 -13.27 -1.26
C GLY A 324 31.05 -14.53 -1.35
N ALA A 325 31.39 -15.10 -0.20
CA ALA A 325 31.98 -16.43 -0.09
C ALA A 325 31.16 -17.26 0.90
N LEU A 326 30.84 -18.50 0.55
CA LEU A 326 30.22 -19.45 1.46
C LEU A 326 31.31 -20.03 2.35
N VAL A 327 31.31 -19.64 3.63
CA VAL A 327 32.19 -20.22 4.64
C VAL A 327 31.41 -21.30 5.38
N PHE A 328 31.94 -22.52 5.38
CA PHE A 328 31.38 -23.62 6.15
C PHE A 328 31.96 -23.58 7.56
N GLU A 329 31.13 -23.26 8.55
CA GLU A 329 31.50 -23.38 9.95
C GLU A 329 31.09 -24.76 10.48
N SER A 330 32.04 -25.49 11.08
CA SER A 330 31.73 -26.72 11.81
C SER A 330 31.11 -26.37 13.16
N GLN A 331 29.78 -26.31 13.24
CA GLN A 331 29.08 -26.10 14.50
C GLN A 331 28.76 -27.44 15.18
N SER A 332 29.38 -27.71 16.33
CA SER A 332 28.92 -28.73 17.28
C SER A 332 27.87 -28.11 18.20
N LYS A 333 26.60 -28.47 18.06
CA LYS A 333 25.51 -27.96 18.90
C LYS A 333 25.28 -28.86 20.10
N GLU A 334 25.55 -28.36 21.30
CA GLU A 334 25.11 -28.97 22.56
C GLU A 334 23.61 -28.73 22.78
N LYS A 335 22.94 -29.74 23.35
CA LYS A 335 21.54 -29.71 23.75
C LYS A 335 21.47 -30.01 25.24
N ILE A 336 20.66 -29.25 25.97
CA ILE A 336 20.33 -29.58 27.35
C ILE A 336 19.50 -30.87 27.33
N VAL A 337 20.05 -31.92 27.91
CA VAL A 337 19.34 -33.17 28.20
C VAL A 337 19.02 -33.12 29.69
N LEU A 338 17.75 -33.12 30.04
CA LEU A 338 17.32 -33.40 31.41
C LEU A 338 17.59 -34.89 31.65
N PRO A 339 18.31 -35.25 32.73
CA PRO A 339 18.76 -36.61 32.98
C PRO A 339 17.63 -37.62 33.08
#